data_AF-A0A1G7W504-F1
#
_entry.id   AF-A0A1G7W504-F1
#
_cell.length_a   1.000
_cell.length_b   1.000
_cell.length_c   1.000
_cell.angle_alpha   90.00
_cell.angle_beta   90.00
_cell.angle_gamma   90.00
#
_symmetry.space_group_name_H-M   'P 1'
#
loop_
_entity.id
_entity.type
_entity.pdbx_description
1 polymer ?
#
loop_
_entity_poly.entity_id
_entity_poly.type
_entity_poly.pdbx_seq_one_letter_code
_entity_poly.pdbx_strand_id
1 'polypeptide(L)'
;MLAAATSVSAAPDAAKIEKTYTTTCAACHGAGIMGAPKVGDKAAWKPRIAKGKPALYTSAISGVKMMPPRGGNPGLKDDEMKALVDYMIAKSN
;
A
#
# COMPACT_ATOMS: atom_id res chain seq x y z
N MET A 1 -18.72 -0.63 -37.32
CA MET A 1 -17.25 -0.60 -37.19
C MET A 1 -16.88 -1.12 -35.81
N LEU A 2 -15.98 -2.11 -35.78
CA LEU A 2 -15.38 -2.69 -34.57
C LEU A 2 -14.51 -1.67 -33.82
N ALA A 3 -14.48 -1.77 -32.48
CA ALA A 3 -13.27 -1.71 -31.65
C ALA A 3 -13.68 -2.14 -30.22
N ALA A 4 -13.54 -3.42 -29.86
CA ALA A 4 -12.32 -4.06 -29.34
C ALA A 4 -11.92 -3.55 -27.95
N ALA A 5 -12.10 -4.43 -26.97
CA ALA A 5 -11.73 -4.27 -25.57
C ALA A 5 -10.23 -4.05 -25.40
N THR A 6 -9.86 -3.16 -24.49
CA THR A 6 -8.51 -3.10 -23.91
C THR A 6 -8.60 -3.26 -22.40
N SER A 7 -8.71 -4.51 -21.96
CA SER A 7 -8.34 -4.88 -20.60
C SER A 7 -6.82 -4.83 -20.49
N VAL A 8 -6.28 -3.64 -20.30
CA VAL A 8 -4.89 -3.47 -19.87
C VAL A 8 -4.90 -3.57 -18.36
N SER A 9 -4.57 -4.75 -17.82
CA SER A 9 -4.02 -4.83 -16.48
C SER A 9 -2.61 -4.24 -16.55
N ALA A 10 -2.51 -2.92 -16.63
CA ALA A 10 -1.27 -2.21 -16.40
C ALA A 10 -0.99 -2.30 -14.90
N ALA A 11 0.26 -2.62 -14.55
CA ALA A 11 0.75 -2.35 -13.23
C ALA A 11 0.31 -0.93 -12.82
N PRO A 12 -0.15 -0.72 -11.57
CA PRO A 12 -0.62 0.59 -11.15
C PRO A 12 0.43 1.65 -11.46
N ASP A 13 0.00 2.71 -12.16
CA ASP A 13 0.86 3.85 -12.50
C ASP A 13 1.58 4.37 -11.25
N ALA A 14 2.91 4.49 -11.31
CA ALA A 14 3.73 4.89 -10.17
C ALA A 14 3.31 6.25 -9.58
N ALA A 15 2.94 7.21 -10.43
CA ALA A 15 2.44 8.51 -9.99
C ALA A 15 1.07 8.39 -9.32
N LYS A 16 0.21 7.49 -9.81
CA LYS A 16 -1.06 7.17 -9.15
C LYS A 16 -0.84 6.54 -7.78
N ILE A 17 0.13 5.63 -7.64
CA ILE A 17 0.47 4.98 -6.36
C ILE A 17 1.01 5.99 -5.36
N GLU A 18 1.94 6.84 -5.77
CA GLU A 18 2.47 7.91 -4.91
C GLU A 18 1.38 8.90 -4.48
N LYS A 19 0.51 9.30 -5.41
CA LYS A 19 -0.65 10.13 -5.08
C LYS A 19 -1.58 9.45 -4.07
N THR A 20 -1.89 8.18 -4.29
CA THR A 20 -2.77 7.40 -3.40
C THR A 20 -2.14 7.21 -2.03
N TYR A 21 -0.84 6.93 -1.97
CA TYR A 21 -0.10 6.91 -0.72
C TYR A 21 -0.27 8.23 0.03
N THR A 22 -0.07 9.35 -0.66
CA THR A 22 -0.17 10.69 -0.07
C THR A 22 -1.57 10.97 0.47
N THR A 23 -2.63 10.60 -0.26
CA THR A 23 -4.01 10.91 0.13
C THR A 23 -4.63 9.92 1.12
N THR A 24 -4.15 8.68 1.17
CA THR A 24 -4.79 7.60 1.94
C THR A 24 -3.88 7.04 3.04
N CYS A 25 -2.60 6.84 2.76
CA CYS A 25 -1.70 6.11 3.67
C CYS A 25 -0.87 7.06 4.55
N ALA A 26 -0.46 8.21 4.00
CA ALA A 26 0.51 9.11 4.61
C ALA A 26 0.00 9.78 5.89
N ALA A 27 -1.32 9.93 6.05
CA ALA A 27 -1.93 10.46 7.27
C ALA A 27 -1.48 9.69 8.52
N CYS A 28 -1.35 8.36 8.42
CA CYS A 28 -0.86 7.53 9.53
C CYS A 28 0.61 7.16 9.36
N HIS A 29 1.02 6.77 8.15
CA HIS A 29 2.35 6.22 7.90
C HIS A 29 3.43 7.27 7.58
N GLY A 30 3.08 8.52 7.33
CA GLY A 30 4.05 9.59 7.08
C GLY A 30 4.79 10.01 8.36
N ALA A 31 4.06 10.12 9.47
CA ALA A 31 4.62 10.47 10.78
C ALA A 31 4.64 9.31 11.78
N GLY A 32 4.02 8.17 11.47
CA GLY A 32 3.91 7.03 12.38
C GLY A 32 2.87 7.20 13.49
N ILE A 33 1.75 7.84 13.17
CA ILE A 33 0.68 8.17 14.12
C ILE A 33 0.02 6.88 14.63
N MET A 34 -0.39 6.85 15.90
CA MET A 34 -0.99 5.67 16.56
C MET A 34 -0.15 4.38 16.48
N GLY A 35 1.18 4.50 16.36
CA GLY A 35 2.08 3.36 16.23
C GLY A 35 2.10 2.72 14.84
N ALA A 36 1.56 3.40 13.82
CA ALA A 36 1.73 3.00 12.43
C ALA A 36 3.23 2.99 12.07
N PRO A 37 3.72 2.01 11.30
CA PRO A 37 5.11 2.02 10.85
C PRO A 37 5.35 3.22 9.94
N LYS A 38 6.21 4.13 10.39
CA LYS A 38 6.61 5.30 9.63
C LYS A 38 7.37 4.87 8.37
N VAL A 39 6.95 5.33 7.19
CA VAL A 39 7.69 5.08 5.95
C VAL A 39 9.06 5.75 6.03
N GLY A 40 10.12 5.04 5.63
CA GLY A 40 11.51 5.45 5.79
C GLY A 40 12.17 4.95 7.08
N ASP A 41 11.39 4.49 8.07
CA ASP A 41 11.96 3.90 9.29
C ASP A 41 12.36 2.45 9.05
N LYS A 42 13.62 2.25 8.63
CA LYS A 42 14.17 0.91 8.36
C LYS A 42 14.08 -0.03 9.57
N ALA A 43 14.24 0.49 10.78
CA ALA A 43 14.18 -0.34 11.99
C ALA A 43 12.76 -0.85 12.24
N ALA A 44 11.75 -0.01 12.02
CA ALA A 44 10.36 -0.43 12.08
C ALA A 44 9.99 -1.40 10.94
N TRP A 45 10.50 -1.20 9.73
CA TRP A 45 10.11 -2.00 8.56
C TRP A 45 10.83 -3.34 8.45
N LYS A 46 12.08 -3.47 8.91
CA LYS A 46 12.85 -4.73 8.86
C LYS A 46 12.10 -5.96 9.40
N PRO A 47 11.54 -5.97 10.63
CA PRO A 47 10.80 -7.13 11.14
C PRO A 47 9.46 -7.37 10.42
N ARG A 48 8.93 -6.36 9.72
CA ARG A 48 7.71 -6.49 8.91
C ARG A 48 8.02 -7.12 7.56
N ILE A 49 9.06 -6.65 6.89
CA ILE A 49 9.57 -7.19 5.62
C ILE A 49 9.97 -8.67 5.79
N ALA A 50 10.57 -9.03 6.93
CA ALA A 50 10.94 -10.41 7.25
C ALA A 50 9.75 -11.41 7.28
N LYS A 51 8.51 -10.92 7.45
CA LYS A 51 7.30 -11.77 7.36
C LYS A 51 6.92 -12.12 5.92
N GLY A 52 7.54 -11.46 4.94
CA GLY A 52 7.25 -11.61 3.52
C GLY A 52 6.12 -10.70 3.04
N LYS A 53 6.20 -10.33 1.76
CA LYS A 53 5.22 -9.47 1.08
C LYS A 53 3.77 -10.00 1.16
N PRO A 54 3.48 -11.31 0.99
CA PRO A 54 2.12 -11.81 1.07
C PRO A 54 1.41 -11.50 2.40
N ALA A 55 2.12 -11.62 3.53
CA ALA A 55 1.56 -11.31 4.84
C ALA A 55 1.26 -9.81 5.01
N LEU A 56 2.11 -8.94 4.44
CA LEU A 56 1.90 -7.50 4.44
C LEU A 56 0.71 -7.10 3.57
N TYR A 57 0.56 -7.73 2.40
CA TYR A 57 -0.60 -7.52 1.53
C TYR A 57 -1.91 -7.90 2.21
N THR A 58 -1.97 -9.08 2.83
CA THR A 58 -3.15 -9.52 3.59
C THR A 58 -3.50 -8.54 4.70
N SER A 59 -2.50 -8.10 5.47
CA SER A 59 -2.70 -7.11 6.53
C SER A 59 -3.22 -5.77 5.99
N ALA A 60 -2.75 -5.35 4.80
CA ALA A 60 -3.15 -4.11 4.16
C ALA A 60 -4.57 -4.17 3.59
N ILE A 61 -4.93 -5.29 2.96
CA ILE A 61 -6.25 -5.51 2.34
C ILE A 61 -7.31 -5.74 3.41
N SER A 62 -7.05 -6.63 4.37
CA SER A 62 -8.02 -7.02 5.41
C SER A 62 -8.03 -6.10 6.63
N GLY A 63 -7.02 -5.24 6.79
CA GLY A 63 -6.81 -4.43 7.99
C GLY A 63 -6.07 -5.18 9.09
N VAL A 64 -5.46 -4.44 10.00
CA VAL A 64 -4.71 -4.99 11.15
C VAL A 64 -4.63 -3.98 12.29
N LYS A 65 -5.01 -4.41 13.51
CA LYS A 65 -5.05 -3.53 14.70
C LYS A 65 -5.87 -2.25 14.42
N MET A 66 -5.25 -1.08 14.55
CA MET A 66 -5.86 0.24 14.31
C MET A 66 -5.86 0.64 12.83
N MET A 67 -5.29 -0.17 11.93
CA MET A 67 -5.29 0.10 10.49
C MET A 67 -6.53 -0.51 9.86
N PRO A 68 -7.47 0.30 9.32
CA PRO A 68 -8.68 -0.20 8.70
C PRO A 68 -8.37 -0.99 7.41
N PRO A 69 -9.30 -1.87 6.96
CA PRO A 69 -9.19 -2.53 5.67
C PRO A 69 -8.93 -1.54 4.55
N ARG A 70 -7.96 -1.84 3.67
CA ARG A 70 -7.54 -0.98 2.54
C ARG A 70 -7.19 0.46 2.95
N GLY A 71 -6.67 0.65 4.17
CA GLY A 71 -6.34 1.98 4.69
C GLY A 71 -7.55 2.90 4.81
N GLY A 72 -8.77 2.36 4.87
CA GLY A 72 -10.01 3.13 4.97
C GLY A 72 -10.57 3.59 3.63
N ASN A 73 -9.95 3.20 2.51
CA ASN A 73 -10.45 3.50 1.17
C ASN A 73 -11.02 2.22 0.51
N PRO A 74 -12.35 2.02 0.55
CA PRO A 74 -12.99 0.84 -0.03
C PRO A 74 -12.90 0.78 -1.56
N GLY A 75 -12.53 1.88 -2.22
CA GLY A 75 -12.37 1.95 -3.68
C GLY A 75 -11.05 1.36 -4.19
N LEU A 76 -10.09 1.04 -3.32
CA LEU A 76 -8.81 0.47 -3.73
C LEU A 76 -8.93 -1.01 -4.09
N LYS A 77 -8.45 -1.36 -5.28
CA LYS A 77 -8.35 -2.75 -5.72
C LYS A 77 -7.17 -3.44 -5.05
N ASP A 78 -7.21 -4.76 -4.97
CA ASP A 78 -6.15 -5.54 -4.32
C ASP A 78 -4.78 -5.31 -4.95
N ASP A 79 -4.70 -5.14 -6.27
CA ASP A 79 -3.43 -4.89 -6.96
C ASP A 79 -2.88 -3.48 -6.68
N GLU A 80 -3.76 -2.49 -6.48
CA GLU A 80 -3.37 -1.15 -6.02
C GLU A 80 -2.87 -1.18 -4.57
N MET A 81 -3.52 -1.97 -3.71
CA MET A 81 -3.06 -2.18 -2.33
C MET A 81 -1.70 -2.87 -2.27
N LYS A 82 -1.46 -3.90 -3.08
CA LYS A 82 -0.15 -4.55 -3.18
C LYS A 82 0.93 -3.57 -3.63
N ALA A 83 0.64 -2.75 -4.64
CA ALA A 83 1.56 -1.73 -5.14
C ALA A 83 1.85 -0.62 -4.11
N LEU A 84 0.85 -0.20 -3.31
CA LEU A 84 1.05 0.71 -2.19
C LEU A 84 1.96 0.11 -1.10
N VAL A 85 1.75 -1.16 -0.76
CA VAL A 85 2.62 -1.86 0.20
C VAL A 85 4.05 -1.94 -0.34
N ASP A 86 4.22 -2.29 -1.61
CA ASP A 86 5.53 -2.33 -2.26
C ASP A 86 6.20 -0.96 -2.30
N TYR A 87 5.45 0.11 -2.57
CA TYR A 87 5.94 1.48 -2.52
C TYR A 87 6.47 1.83 -1.12
N MET A 88 5.73 1.49 -0.07
CA MET A 88 6.14 1.77 1.31
C MET A 88 7.37 0.94 1.74
N ILE A 89 7.44 -0.33 1.30
CA ILE A 89 8.63 -1.19 1.50
C ILE A 89 9.85 -0.60 0.79
N ALA A 90 9.71 -0.21 -0.48
CA ALA A 90 10.81 0.34 -1.27
C ALA A 90 11.38 1.62 -0.66
N LYS A 91 10.53 2.45 -0.04
CA LYS A 91 10.96 3.66 0.68
C LYS A 91 11.54 3.38 2.07
N SER A 92 11.50 2.13 2.56
CA SER A 92 11.85 1.76 3.94
C SER A 92 12.84 0.60 4.05
N ASN A 93 13.45 0.18 2.93
CA ASN A 93 14.50 -0.85 2.88
C ASN A 93 15.90 -0.21 2.87
#